data_AF-A0A0U5F3E3-F1
#
_entry.id   AF-A0A0U5F3E3-F1
#
_cell.length_a   1.000
_cell.length_b   1.000
_cell.length_c   1.000
_cell.angle_alpha   90.00
_cell.angle_beta   90.00
_cell.angle_gamma   90.00
#
_symmetry.space_group_name_H-M   'P 1'
#
loop_
_entity.id
_entity.type
_entity.pdbx_description
1 polymer ?
#
loop_
_entity_poly.entity_id
_entity_poly.type
_entity_poly.pdbx_seq_one_letter_code
_entity_poly.pdbx_strand_id
1 'polypeptide(L)'
;MVQRIIPHMVYSRPHVVPPLTPKRKDLYLQVGQHATGCTTAFIDGRRADLVRESALFLHTLASLWEQDAVDDTDVWTELLRRVEVSDLLHKLNQPPHRKKKNGHPSRPWRVTTSKLP
;
A
#
# COMPACT_ATOMS: atom_id res chain seq x y z
N MET A 1 31.38 1.78 24.96
CA MET A 1 30.07 2.47 24.92
C MET A 1 29.32 1.94 23.71
N VAL A 2 28.51 0.89 23.88
CA VAL A 2 27.82 0.22 22.76
C VAL A 2 26.45 0.89 22.61
N GLN A 3 26.31 1.69 21.55
CA GLN A 3 25.08 2.37 21.20
C GLN A 3 24.09 1.31 20.69
N ARG A 4 23.09 0.97 21.52
CA ARG A 4 21.99 0.09 21.14
C ARG A 4 21.21 0.76 20.01
N ILE A 5 21.31 0.19 18.82
CA ILE A 5 20.37 0.45 17.72
C ILE A 5 19.04 -0.18 18.16
N ILE A 6 18.09 0.66 18.56
CA ILE A 6 16.72 0.22 18.83
C ILE A 6 16.07 -0.02 17.46
N PRO A 7 15.61 -1.25 17.15
CA PRO A 7 14.78 -1.45 15.98
C PRO A 7 13.48 -0.67 16.22
N HIS A 8 13.26 0.40 15.45
CA HIS A 8 11.96 1.04 15.35
C HIS A 8 10.99 0.04 14.70
N MET A 9 10.42 -0.83 15.54
CA MET A 9 9.21 -1.56 15.23
C MET A 9 8.16 -0.50 14.94
N VAL A 10 7.67 -0.43 13.70
CA VAL A 10 6.55 0.42 13.28
C VAL A 10 5.27 -0.18 13.87
N TYR A 11 5.18 -0.17 15.20
CA TYR A 11 3.91 -0.28 15.89
C TYR A 11 3.44 1.14 16.07
N SER A 12 2.36 1.46 15.37
CA SER A 12 1.59 2.68 15.51
C SER A 12 1.66 3.16 16.94
N ARG A 13 2.18 4.38 17.16
CA ARG A 13 1.87 5.11 18.38
C ARG A 13 0.34 5.01 18.56
N PRO A 14 -0.20 4.88 19.77
CA PRO A 14 -1.64 5.01 19.95
C PRO A 14 -2.05 6.37 19.38
N HIS A 15 -2.55 6.36 18.14
CA HIS A 15 -3.00 7.55 17.45
C HIS A 15 -4.30 7.89 18.15
N VAL A 16 -4.23 8.91 19.01
CA VAL A 16 -5.42 9.56 19.52
C VAL A 16 -6.11 10.12 18.29
N VAL A 17 -7.12 9.41 17.79
CA VAL A 17 -7.92 9.87 16.65
C VAL A 17 -8.46 11.24 17.03
N PRO A 18 -8.04 12.33 16.36
CA PRO A 18 -8.51 13.65 16.75
C PRO A 18 -10.04 13.69 16.61
N PRO A 19 -10.75 14.50 17.41
CA PRO A 19 -12.19 14.61 17.31
C PRO A 19 -12.62 15.00 15.89
N LEU A 20 -13.73 14.41 15.43
CA LEU A 20 -14.22 14.52 14.07
C LEU A 20 -14.84 15.92 13.82
N THR A 21 -14.02 16.87 13.39
CA THR A 21 -14.46 18.23 13.04
C THR A 21 -15.32 18.22 11.76
N PRO A 22 -16.20 19.22 11.55
CA PRO A 22 -16.97 19.33 10.31
C PRO A 22 -16.09 19.34 9.05
N LYS A 23 -14.96 20.05 9.09
CA LYS A 23 -13.98 20.09 8.00
C LYS A 23 -13.41 18.69 7.69
N ARG A 24 -13.17 17.90 8.72
CA ARG A 24 -12.64 16.54 8.57
C ARG A 24 -13.68 15.55 8.04
N LYS A 25 -14.95 15.72 8.43
CA LYS A 25 -16.07 14.97 7.84
C LYS A 25 -16.20 15.23 6.34
N ASP A 26 -16.03 16.47 5.92
CA ASP A 26 -16.09 16.85 4.52
C ASP A 26 -14.98 16.20 3.70
N LEU A 27 -13.74 16.19 4.21
CA LEU A 27 -12.63 15.46 3.56
C LEU A 27 -12.91 13.97 3.45
N TYR A 28 -13.45 13.32 4.49
CA TYR A 28 -13.78 11.89 4.44
C TYR A 28 -14.81 11.60 3.35
N LEU A 29 -15.81 12.48 3.21
CA LEU A 29 -16.80 12.38 2.15
C LEU A 29 -16.16 12.56 0.77
N GLN A 30 -15.32 13.57 0.57
CA GLN A 30 -14.63 13.83 -0.69
C GLN A 30 -13.73 12.67 -1.12
N VAL A 31 -12.94 12.12 -0.19
CA VAL A 31 -12.10 10.93 -0.45
C VAL A 31 -12.96 9.76 -0.94
N GLY A 32 -14.09 9.49 -0.28
CA GLY A 32 -15.04 8.45 -0.68
C GLY A 32 -15.67 8.72 -2.06
N GLN A 33 -16.02 9.97 -2.34
CA GLN A 33 -16.58 10.39 -3.62
C GLN A 33 -15.58 10.18 -4.77
N HIS A 34 -14.32 10.62 -4.61
CA HIS A 34 -13.31 10.45 -5.66
C HIS A 34 -12.89 8.98 -5.84
N ALA A 35 -12.85 8.19 -4.78
CA ALA A 35 -12.63 6.74 -4.89
C ALA A 35 -13.75 6.05 -5.69
N THR A 36 -15.02 6.42 -5.41
CA THR A 36 -16.17 5.93 -6.17
C THR A 36 -16.12 6.41 -7.61
N GLY A 37 -15.77 7.69 -7.83
CA GLY A 37 -15.59 8.29 -9.15
C GLY A 37 -14.55 7.57 -10.00
N CYS A 38 -13.40 7.20 -9.40
CA CYS A 38 -12.40 6.35 -10.07
C CYS A 38 -13.00 5.02 -10.50
N THR A 39 -13.74 4.36 -9.62
CA THR A 39 -14.37 3.06 -9.89
C THR A 39 -15.37 3.15 -11.04
N THR A 40 -16.26 4.14 -11.00
CA THR A 40 -17.24 4.39 -12.07
C THR A 40 -16.56 4.71 -13.39
N ALA A 41 -15.57 5.63 -13.40
CA ALA A 41 -14.85 6.00 -14.61
C ALA A 41 -14.09 4.81 -15.22
N PHE A 42 -13.53 3.92 -14.38
CA PHE A 42 -12.87 2.70 -14.83
C PHE A 42 -13.86 1.72 -15.49
N ILE A 43 -15.00 1.46 -14.84
CA ILE A 43 -16.05 0.56 -15.37
C ILE A 43 -16.56 1.07 -16.72
N ASP A 44 -16.77 2.38 -16.85
CA ASP A 44 -17.27 3.01 -18.08
C ASP A 44 -16.20 3.21 -19.16
N GLY A 45 -14.93 2.88 -18.90
CA GLY A 45 -13.83 3.11 -19.84
C GLY A 45 -13.50 4.60 -20.07
N ARG A 46 -13.92 5.50 -19.18
CA ARG A 46 -13.74 6.95 -19.30
C ARG A 46 -12.37 7.38 -18.78
N ARG A 47 -11.33 7.23 -19.63
CA ARG A 47 -9.92 7.51 -19.26
C ARG A 47 -9.69 8.92 -18.69
N ALA A 48 -10.29 9.95 -19.29
CA ALA A 48 -10.10 11.33 -18.83
C ALA A 48 -10.65 11.54 -17.42
N ASP A 49 -11.84 10.99 -17.14
CA ASP A 49 -12.45 11.05 -15.81
C ASP A 49 -11.65 10.22 -14.81
N LEU A 50 -11.13 9.05 -15.20
CA LEU A 50 -10.27 8.24 -14.34
C LEU A 50 -9.02 9.00 -13.90
N VAL A 51 -8.35 9.71 -14.81
CA VAL A 51 -7.19 10.55 -14.48
C VAL A 51 -7.60 11.69 -13.53
N ARG A 52 -8.72 12.35 -13.80
CA ARG A 52 -9.21 13.45 -12.95
C ARG A 52 -9.55 12.99 -11.54
N GLU A 53 -10.40 11.96 -11.41
CA GLU A 53 -10.84 11.46 -10.11
C GLU A 53 -9.69 10.86 -9.30
N SER A 54 -8.72 10.20 -9.96
CA SER A 54 -7.55 9.67 -9.26
C SER A 54 -6.63 10.77 -8.72
N ALA A 55 -6.44 11.86 -9.47
CA ALA A 55 -5.68 13.02 -8.98
C ALA A 55 -6.38 13.68 -7.78
N LEU A 56 -7.70 13.88 -7.86
CA LEU A 56 -8.49 14.44 -6.76
C LEU A 56 -8.46 13.52 -5.53
N PHE A 57 -8.56 12.21 -5.72
CA PHE A 57 -8.44 11.22 -4.66
C PHE A 57 -7.08 11.32 -3.94
N LEU A 58 -5.97 11.35 -4.68
CA LEU A 58 -4.63 11.46 -4.08
C LEU A 58 -4.44 12.79 -3.34
N HIS A 59 -4.91 13.92 -3.88
CA HIS A 59 -4.82 15.23 -3.21
C HIS A 59 -5.63 15.29 -1.91
N THR A 60 -6.86 14.76 -1.94
CA THR A 60 -7.72 14.74 -0.75
C THR A 60 -7.20 13.76 0.31
N LEU A 61 -6.58 12.66 -0.11
CA LEU A 61 -5.93 11.71 0.79
C LEU A 61 -4.68 12.31 1.47
N ALA A 62 -3.87 13.08 0.74
CA ALA A 62 -2.73 13.79 1.33
C ALA A 62 -3.18 14.84 2.36
N SER A 63 -4.25 15.57 2.07
CA SER A 63 -4.86 16.52 3.02
C SER A 63 -5.36 15.85 4.31
N LEU A 64 -5.74 14.57 4.22
CA LEU A 64 -6.17 13.76 5.36
C LEU A 64 -4.97 13.33 6.21
N TRP A 65 -3.86 12.93 5.58
CA TRP A 65 -2.61 12.60 6.26
C TRP A 65 -2.10 13.76 7.11
N GLU A 66 -2.11 14.98 6.56
CA GLU A 66 -1.74 16.19 7.31
C GLU A 66 -2.59 16.38 8.58
N GLN A 67 -3.91 16.14 8.50
CA GLN A 67 -4.81 16.27 9.66
C GLN A 67 -4.61 15.18 10.71
N ASP A 68 -4.18 14.00 10.28
CA ASP A 68 -3.92 12.85 11.14
C ASP A 68 -2.45 12.77 11.60
N ALA A 69 -1.65 13.79 11.29
CA ALA A 69 -0.22 13.85 11.57
C ALA A 69 0.55 12.62 11.04
N VAL A 70 0.15 12.15 9.86
CA VAL A 70 0.85 11.13 9.08
C VAL A 70 1.84 11.84 8.17
N ASP A 71 3.11 11.43 8.24
CA ASP A 71 4.16 11.94 7.36
C ASP A 71 4.04 11.28 5.98
N ASP A 72 4.01 12.07 4.91
CA ASP A 72 4.03 11.59 3.53
C ASP A 72 5.20 10.62 3.28
N THR A 73 6.34 10.86 3.92
CA THR A 73 7.54 10.00 3.85
C THR A 73 7.24 8.60 4.36
N ASP A 74 6.43 8.47 5.42
CA ASP A 74 6.04 7.17 5.97
C ASP A 74 5.17 6.40 4.97
N VAL A 75 4.25 7.08 4.30
CA VAL A 75 3.39 6.48 3.26
C VAL A 75 4.22 6.04 2.06
N TRP A 76 5.13 6.88 1.56
CA TRP A 76 5.99 6.53 0.43
C TRP A 76 6.94 5.39 0.77
N THR A 77 7.47 5.37 1.99
CA THR A 77 8.32 4.28 2.48
C THR A 77 7.55 2.97 2.51
N GLU A 78 6.32 2.97 3.01
CA GLU A 78 5.47 1.78 3.02
C GLU A 78 5.13 1.30 1.60
N LEU A 79 4.80 2.21 0.69
CA LEU A 79 4.55 1.87 -0.72
C LEU A 79 5.79 1.24 -1.38
N LEU A 80 6.97 1.80 -1.15
CA LEU A 80 8.22 1.25 -1.65
C LEU A 80 8.47 -0.16 -1.09
N ARG A 81 8.31 -0.36 0.22
CA ARG A 81 8.44 -1.69 0.86
C ARG A 81 7.51 -2.71 0.22
N ARG A 82 6.26 -2.33 -0.09
CA ARG A 82 5.30 -3.24 -0.77
C ARG A 82 5.74 -3.63 -2.17
N VAL A 83 6.32 -2.69 -2.93
CA VAL A 83 6.88 -2.99 -4.25
C VAL A 83 8.07 -3.93 -4.14
N GLU A 84 9.00 -3.67 -3.21
CA GLU A 84 10.17 -4.52 -2.99
C GLU A 84 9.80 -5.95 -2.58
N VAL A 85 8.82 -6.10 -1.68
CA VAL A 85 8.29 -7.41 -1.28
C VAL A 85 7.62 -8.12 -2.46
N SER A 86 6.82 -7.39 -3.25
CA SER A 86 6.18 -7.94 -4.46
C SER A 86 7.22 -8.46 -5.45
N ASP A 87 8.27 -7.69 -5.71
CA ASP A 87 9.35 -8.07 -6.63
C ASP A 87 10.15 -9.28 -6.13
N LEU A 88 10.44 -9.34 -4.83
CA LEU A 88 11.11 -10.48 -4.23
C LEU A 88 10.27 -11.75 -4.37
N LEU A 89 8.97 -11.67 -4.04
CA LEU A 89 8.04 -12.79 -4.20
C LEU A 89 7.91 -13.21 -5.66
N HIS A 90 7.88 -12.25 -6.59
CA HIS A 90 7.85 -12.55 -8.01
C HIS A 90 9.11 -13.33 -8.43
N LYS A 91 10.31 -12.87 -8.04
CA LYS A 91 11.58 -13.54 -8.33
C LYS A 91 11.67 -14.94 -7.71
N LEU A 92 11.21 -15.13 -6.47
CA LEU A 92 11.20 -16.43 -5.81
C LEU A 92 10.20 -17.41 -6.46
N ASN A 93 9.09 -16.90 -6.97
CA ASN A 93 8.09 -17.70 -7.68
C ASN A 93 8.46 -17.96 -9.15
N GLN A 94 9.42 -17.25 -9.72
CA GLN A 94 9.97 -17.57 -11.03
C GLN A 94 10.93 -18.77 -10.90
N PRO A 95 10.63 -19.92 -11.54
CA PRO A 95 11.54 -21.06 -11.47
C PRO A 95 12.86 -20.69 -12.18
N PRO A 96 14.02 -20.81 -11.49
CA PRO A 96 15.30 -20.52 -12.11
C PRO A 96 15.54 -21.59 -13.15
N HIS A 97 15.35 -21.26 -14.42
CA HIS A 97 15.73 -22.08 -15.57
C HIS A 97 15.38 -23.58 -15.40
N ARG A 98 14.11 -23.97 -15.60
CA ARG A 98 13.57 -25.33 -15.34
C ARG A 98 14.28 -26.41 -16.20
N LYS A 99 15.53 -26.76 -15.90
CA LYS A 99 16.12 -28.01 -16.37
C LYS A 99 15.39 -29.12 -15.63
N LYS A 100 14.63 -29.92 -16.39
CA LYS A 100 13.97 -31.14 -15.89
C LYS A 100 15.03 -32.01 -15.23
N LYS A 101 15.15 -31.96 -13.90
CA LYS A 101 15.83 -33.01 -13.15
C LYS A 101 14.90 -34.23 -13.23
N ASN A 102 15.21 -35.15 -14.14
CA ASN A 102 14.56 -36.45 -14.32
C ASN A 102 13.13 -36.43 -14.89
N GLY A 103 12.81 -35.49 -15.79
CA GLY A 103 11.53 -35.51 -16.53
C GLY A 103 10.29 -35.06 -15.74
N HIS A 104 10.34 -35.02 -14.41
CA HIS A 104 9.23 -34.60 -13.59
C HIS A 104 9.22 -33.06 -13.39
N PRO A 105 8.07 -32.39 -13.54
CA PRO A 105 7.96 -30.98 -13.17
C PRO A 105 8.25 -30.82 -11.67
N SER A 106 9.27 -30.03 -11.32
CA SER A 106 9.48 -29.55 -9.95
C SER A 106 8.22 -28.79 -9.53
N ARG A 107 7.65 -29.16 -8.37
CA ARG A 107 6.46 -28.53 -7.79
C ARG A 107 6.77 -27.05 -7.50
N PRO A 108 5.79 -26.13 -7.69
CA PRO A 108 5.98 -24.73 -7.32
C PRO A 108 6.34 -24.61 -5.84
N TRP A 109 7.24 -23.69 -5.51
CA TRP A 109 7.56 -23.36 -4.13
C TRP A 109 6.28 -22.93 -3.41
N ARG A 110 6.03 -23.49 -2.22
CA ARG A 110 4.87 -23.18 -1.38
C ARG A 110 5.37 -22.66 -0.04
N VAL A 111 5.07 -21.40 0.27
CA VAL A 111 5.41 -20.82 1.57
C VAL A 111 4.69 -21.62 2.65
N THR A 112 5.45 -22.28 3.52
CA THR A 112 4.93 -23.24 4.53
C THR A 112 4.94 -22.65 5.95
N THR A 113 5.39 -21.41 6.12
CA THR A 113 5.59 -20.80 7.44
C THR A 113 4.51 -19.75 7.71
N SER A 114 3.69 -20.00 8.72
CA SER A 114 2.54 -19.15 9.10
C SER A 114 2.91 -17.88 9.88
N LYS A 115 4.08 -17.30 9.65
CA LYS A 115 4.46 -16.05 10.31
C LYS A 115 5.05 -15.08 9.31
N LEU A 116 4.15 -14.36 8.64
CA LEU A 116 4.40 -12.95 8.33
C LEU A 116 4.38 -12.20 9.68
N PRO A 117 5.27 -11.21 9.88
CA PRO A 117 5.32 -10.43 11.12
C PRO A 117 4.00 -9.74 11.44
#